data_AF-A0A7Y4R8C6-F1
#
_entry.id   AF-A0A7Y4R8C6-F1
#
_cell.length_a   1.000
_cell.length_b   1.000
_cell.length_c   1.000
_cell.angle_alpha   90.00
_cell.angle_beta   90.00
_cell.angle_gamma   90.00
#
_symmetry.space_group_name_H-M   'P 1'
#
loop_
_entity.id
_entity.type
_entity.pdbx_description
1 polymer ?
#
loop_
_entity_poly.entity_id
_entity_poly.type
_entity_poly.pdbx_seq_one_letter_code
_entity_poly.pdbx_strand_id
1 'polypeptide(L)'
;MQPVTFLGEAFSEYFCTRLLWDDPQLRGLLDPDGAEALYRRATSVVRYAQRQLRDREHARSTYSLLLGPIAELLGWRLGDAEKIATEDGLEEGGVPLFPEGESAPMARALCVAPDAHLEAAPGGLHRRFAPTLSVARVLKEQGLDYGFVANAFELRLVCCIGTLPSHVGFDLSTIAEGTTAGLEAWKLLYVLLRQEALVGRPRLIDLVREIGREHQQRVSTDLGVQVQHAVVRFMQGVLDHPENKAHLPAVISDDFLHDLYQQTLRLLYRLLFILYAEDLGLLPIDMLTYREGYSLNRLIHLARARGAESLERTDPNGPFFEDSLHALFKLLRRGVKLGPEGKIDPYGGGLFDPEGTKLIDALRWGNATVDNVIENLIEVPAPKGYHGKVRASATGNSTSSSSAPSMKDCWN
;
A
#
# COMPACT_ATOMS: atom_id res chain seq x y z
N MET A 1 -2.77 -14.53 -6.07
CA MET A 1 -1.43 -13.91 -5.94
C MET A 1 -1.61 -12.41 -6.12
N GLN A 2 -0.79 -11.56 -5.50
CA GLN A 2 -0.86 -10.12 -5.79
C GLN A 2 -0.35 -9.87 -7.23
N PRO A 3 -1.08 -9.16 -8.11
CA PRO A 3 -0.68 -8.96 -9.50
C PRO A 3 0.62 -8.18 -9.67
N VAL A 4 0.89 -7.27 -8.72
CA VAL A 4 2.09 -6.45 -8.64
C VAL A 4 2.55 -6.41 -7.19
N THR A 5 3.85 -6.48 -6.96
CA THR A 5 4.48 -6.40 -5.63
C THR A 5 5.53 -5.28 -5.63
N PHE A 6 5.71 -4.63 -4.49
CA PHE A 6 6.66 -3.53 -4.31
C PHE A 6 7.56 -3.82 -3.10
N LEU A 7 8.85 -3.61 -3.26
CA LEU A 7 9.83 -3.68 -2.18
C LEU A 7 10.79 -2.49 -2.24
N GLY A 8 11.10 -1.92 -1.08
CA GLY A 8 12.02 -0.80 -0.95
C GLY A 8 11.33 0.56 -1.04
N GLU A 9 12.13 1.62 -1.14
CA GLU A 9 11.68 3.01 -1.02
C GLU A 9 11.53 3.75 -2.36
N ALA A 10 12.00 3.14 -3.46
CA ALA A 10 11.97 3.82 -4.76
C ALA A 10 10.53 4.06 -5.23
N PHE A 11 9.69 3.04 -5.25
CA PHE A 11 8.34 3.12 -5.82
C PHE A 11 7.28 2.99 -4.73
N SER A 12 6.47 4.03 -4.55
CA SER A 12 5.32 3.99 -3.64
C SER A 12 4.20 3.15 -4.25
N GLU A 13 3.87 2.02 -3.62
CA GLU A 13 2.77 1.14 -4.04
C GLU A 13 1.45 1.91 -4.19
N TYR A 14 1.11 2.74 -3.19
CA TYR A 14 -0.11 3.53 -3.23
C TYR A 14 -0.13 4.51 -4.40
N PHE A 15 0.96 5.23 -4.63
CA PHE A 15 1.04 6.16 -5.76
C PHE A 15 0.88 5.41 -7.10
N CYS A 16 1.67 4.36 -7.31
CA CYS A 16 1.68 3.61 -8.56
C CYS A 16 0.33 2.93 -8.85
N THR A 17 -0.40 2.48 -7.84
CA THR A 17 -1.65 1.74 -8.00
C THR A 17 -2.91 2.61 -7.92
N ARG A 18 -2.86 3.78 -7.26
CA ARG A 18 -4.06 4.60 -6.99
C ARG A 18 -4.02 6.01 -7.57
N LEU A 19 -2.85 6.63 -7.70
CA LEU A 19 -2.74 8.05 -8.05
C LEU A 19 -2.08 8.31 -9.40
N LEU A 20 -1.26 7.36 -9.88
CA LEU A 20 -0.46 7.50 -11.08
C LEU A 20 -1.27 8.04 -12.27
N TRP A 21 -2.42 7.42 -12.54
CA TRP A 21 -3.27 7.72 -13.70
C TRP A 21 -3.96 9.08 -13.64
N ASP A 22 -4.15 9.61 -12.44
CA ASP A 22 -4.81 10.89 -12.24
C ASP A 22 -3.81 12.06 -12.13
N ASP A 23 -2.50 11.78 -12.03
CA ASP A 23 -1.49 12.80 -11.77
C ASP A 23 -1.36 13.77 -12.96
N PRO A 24 -1.60 15.09 -12.76
CA PRO A 24 -1.64 16.04 -13.85
C PRO A 24 -0.29 16.22 -14.56
N GLN A 25 0.83 15.92 -13.88
CA GLN A 25 2.17 16.00 -14.47
C GLN A 25 2.47 14.78 -15.32
N LEU A 26 1.87 13.62 -15.01
CA LEU A 26 2.16 12.36 -15.67
C LEU A 26 1.14 11.99 -16.74
N ARG A 27 -0.13 12.40 -16.61
CA ARG A 27 -1.24 11.93 -17.47
C ARG A 27 -0.98 11.98 -18.97
N GLY A 28 -0.26 13.00 -19.45
CA GLY A 28 0.12 13.13 -20.87
C GLY A 28 1.23 12.19 -21.34
N LEU A 29 1.95 11.54 -20.41
CA LEU A 29 3.12 10.70 -20.64
C LEU A 29 2.86 9.20 -20.43
N LEU A 30 1.70 8.81 -19.87
CA LEU A 30 1.43 7.42 -19.48
C LEU A 30 0.96 6.53 -20.65
N ASP A 31 0.31 7.11 -21.67
CA ASP A 31 -0.20 6.37 -22.84
C ASP A 31 -1.01 5.09 -22.49
N PRO A 32 -2.15 5.24 -21.79
CA PRO A 32 -3.01 4.11 -21.44
C PRO A 32 -3.57 3.39 -22.68
N ASP A 33 -3.83 4.14 -23.76
CA ASP A 33 -4.40 3.59 -25.00
C ASP A 33 -3.40 2.65 -25.69
N GLY A 34 -2.11 3.02 -25.73
CA GLY A 34 -1.04 2.14 -26.22
C GLY A 34 -0.92 0.85 -25.40
N ALA A 35 -1.01 0.96 -24.07
CA ALA A 35 -1.02 -0.20 -23.18
C ALA A 35 -2.19 -1.14 -23.48
N GLU A 36 -3.41 -0.60 -23.59
CA GLU A 36 -4.62 -1.39 -23.89
C GLU A 36 -4.56 -2.05 -25.27
N ALA A 37 -4.05 -1.33 -26.28
CA ALA A 37 -3.89 -1.86 -27.63
C ALA A 37 -2.97 -3.08 -27.68
N LEU A 38 -1.91 -3.10 -26.86
CA LEU A 38 -0.94 -4.20 -26.79
C LEU A 38 -1.36 -5.34 -25.86
N TYR A 39 -2.33 -5.14 -24.96
CA TYR A 39 -2.65 -6.10 -23.90
C TYR A 39 -2.98 -7.51 -24.44
N ARG A 40 -3.81 -7.61 -25.49
CA ARG A 40 -4.14 -8.91 -26.09
C ARG A 40 -2.92 -9.65 -26.63
N ARG A 41 -1.96 -8.92 -27.21
CA ARG A 41 -0.70 -9.49 -27.72
C ARG A 41 0.19 -9.90 -26.54
N ALA A 42 0.29 -9.08 -25.50
CA ALA A 42 1.03 -9.39 -24.27
C ALA A 42 0.53 -10.67 -23.59
N THR A 43 -0.79 -10.78 -23.35
CA THR A 43 -1.41 -11.99 -22.79
C THR A 43 -1.09 -13.22 -23.65
N SER A 44 -1.13 -13.09 -24.98
CA SER A 44 -0.83 -14.21 -25.89
C SER A 44 0.62 -14.64 -25.84
N VAL A 45 1.55 -13.67 -25.80
CA VAL A 45 2.99 -13.89 -25.66
C VAL A 45 3.29 -14.63 -24.35
N VAL A 46 2.76 -14.14 -23.23
CA VAL A 46 3.03 -14.74 -21.92
C VAL A 46 2.44 -16.15 -21.82
N ARG A 47 1.18 -16.35 -22.27
CA ARG A 47 0.55 -17.69 -22.30
C ARG A 47 1.36 -18.69 -23.14
N TYR A 48 1.85 -18.24 -24.29
CA TYR A 48 2.68 -19.06 -25.16
C TYR A 48 4.00 -19.42 -24.46
N ALA A 49 4.70 -18.42 -23.92
CA ALA A 49 5.95 -18.61 -23.20
C ALA A 49 5.80 -19.61 -22.05
N GLN A 50 4.83 -19.41 -21.16
CA GLN A 50 4.58 -20.29 -20.01
C GLN A 50 4.25 -21.72 -20.43
N ARG A 51 3.51 -21.91 -21.53
CA ARG A 51 3.24 -23.26 -22.06
C ARG A 51 4.52 -23.94 -22.56
N GLN A 52 5.39 -23.20 -23.25
CA GLN A 52 6.63 -23.75 -23.82
C GLN A 52 7.75 -23.93 -22.78
N LEU A 53 7.71 -23.17 -21.68
CA LEU A 53 8.71 -23.18 -20.62
C LEU A 53 8.45 -24.23 -19.53
N ARG A 54 7.26 -24.87 -19.49
CA ARG A 54 6.85 -25.82 -18.45
C ARG A 54 7.88 -26.93 -18.20
N ASP A 55 8.50 -27.45 -19.26
CA ASP A 55 9.45 -28.57 -19.20
C ASP A 55 10.89 -28.11 -19.51
N ARG A 56 11.20 -26.82 -19.31
CA ARG A 56 12.52 -26.23 -19.59
C ARG A 56 13.20 -25.84 -18.28
N GLU A 57 14.49 -26.10 -18.21
CA GLU A 57 15.30 -25.83 -17.00
C GLU A 57 16.34 -24.72 -17.21
N HIS A 58 16.48 -24.19 -18.43
CA HIS A 58 17.58 -23.29 -18.79
C HIS A 58 17.13 -21.85 -18.98
N ALA A 59 17.91 -20.91 -18.45
CA ALA A 59 17.71 -19.46 -18.60
C ALA A 59 17.63 -18.99 -20.06
N ARG A 60 18.36 -19.65 -20.97
CA ARG A 60 18.31 -19.36 -22.42
C ARG A 60 16.92 -19.56 -23.00
N SER A 61 16.14 -20.51 -22.49
CA SER A 61 14.75 -20.71 -22.92
C SER A 61 13.87 -19.55 -22.48
N THR A 62 14.00 -19.10 -21.22
CA THR A 62 13.32 -17.90 -20.71
C THR A 62 13.65 -16.67 -21.57
N TYR A 63 14.92 -16.49 -21.94
CA TYR A 63 15.35 -15.43 -22.82
C TYR A 63 14.61 -15.46 -24.17
N SER A 64 14.68 -16.58 -24.90
CA SER A 64 14.15 -16.67 -26.26
C SER A 64 12.62 -16.69 -26.32
N LEU A 65 11.96 -17.30 -25.33
CA LEU A 65 10.52 -17.53 -25.36
C LEU A 65 9.72 -16.43 -24.64
N LEU A 66 10.34 -15.69 -23.73
CA LEU A 66 9.68 -14.65 -22.94
C LEU A 66 10.31 -13.27 -23.13
N LEU A 67 11.60 -13.10 -22.80
CA LEU A 67 12.22 -11.77 -22.80
C LEU A 67 12.25 -11.15 -24.21
N GLY A 68 12.62 -11.91 -25.24
CA GLY A 68 12.63 -11.43 -26.63
C GLY A 68 11.27 -10.89 -27.09
N PRO A 69 10.19 -11.68 -27.00
CA PRO A 69 8.85 -11.20 -27.32
C PRO A 69 8.36 -10.01 -26.47
N ILE A 70 8.71 -9.97 -25.17
CA ILE A 70 8.38 -8.82 -24.31
C ILE A 70 9.18 -7.57 -24.75
N ALA A 71 10.45 -7.74 -25.11
CA ALA A 71 11.30 -6.67 -25.62
C ALA A 71 10.68 -6.02 -26.87
N GLU A 72 10.13 -6.81 -27.79
CA GLU A 72 9.41 -6.28 -28.96
C GLU A 72 8.17 -5.45 -28.58
N LEU A 73 7.43 -5.85 -27.54
CA LEU A 73 6.24 -5.12 -27.08
C LEU A 73 6.59 -3.79 -26.40
N LEU A 74 7.75 -3.74 -25.74
CA LEU A 74 8.22 -2.59 -24.97
C LEU A 74 9.20 -1.70 -25.75
N GLY A 75 9.52 -2.08 -26.99
CA GLY A 75 10.43 -1.33 -27.86
C GLY A 75 11.91 -1.47 -27.50
N TRP A 76 12.32 -2.54 -26.82
CA TRP A 76 13.72 -2.72 -26.44
C TRP A 76 14.54 -3.39 -27.54
N ARG A 77 15.76 -2.87 -27.76
CA ARG A 77 16.77 -3.56 -28.56
C ARG A 77 17.73 -4.32 -27.63
N LEU A 78 17.67 -5.65 -27.66
CA LEU A 78 18.54 -6.52 -26.86
C LEU A 78 19.93 -6.63 -27.47
N GLY A 79 20.98 -6.54 -26.64
CA GLY A 79 22.35 -6.88 -27.01
C GLY A 79 22.73 -8.33 -26.67
N ASP A 80 24.04 -8.60 -26.71
CA ASP A 80 24.60 -9.89 -26.36
C ASP A 80 24.76 -10.05 -24.83
N ALA A 81 24.54 -11.27 -24.36
CA ALA A 81 24.69 -11.59 -22.95
C ALA A 81 26.18 -11.60 -22.56
N GLU A 82 26.50 -10.95 -21.45
CA GLU A 82 27.88 -10.79 -20.98
C GLU A 82 27.96 -11.03 -19.48
N LYS A 83 29.11 -11.55 -19.05
CA LYS A 83 29.45 -11.59 -17.62
C LYS A 83 30.13 -10.28 -17.21
N ILE A 84 29.79 -9.80 -16.02
CA ILE A 84 30.31 -8.55 -15.49
C ILE A 84 31.09 -8.86 -14.22
N ALA A 85 32.30 -8.32 -14.11
CA ALA A 85 33.11 -8.44 -12.91
C ALA A 85 32.62 -7.44 -11.87
N THR A 86 32.09 -7.93 -10.75
CA THR A 86 31.63 -7.14 -9.62
C THR A 86 32.56 -7.31 -8.41
N GLU A 87 32.27 -6.62 -7.32
CA GLU A 87 32.95 -6.81 -6.03
C GLU A 87 32.88 -8.27 -5.49
N ASP A 88 31.86 -9.03 -5.89
CA ASP A 88 31.64 -10.42 -5.46
C ASP A 88 32.17 -11.45 -6.49
N GLY A 89 32.82 -10.99 -7.56
CA GLY A 89 33.44 -11.82 -8.60
C GLY A 89 32.75 -11.69 -9.95
N LEU A 90 32.97 -12.68 -10.83
CA LEU A 90 32.39 -12.67 -12.17
C LEU A 90 30.94 -13.16 -12.13
N GLU A 91 29.98 -12.27 -12.39
CA GLU A 91 28.54 -12.54 -12.30
C GLU A 91 27.87 -12.52 -13.69
N GLU A 92 26.73 -13.20 -13.82
CA GLU A 92 25.91 -13.15 -15.04
C GLU A 92 25.26 -11.77 -15.17
N GLY A 93 25.74 -10.97 -16.13
CA GLY A 93 25.25 -9.61 -16.33
C GLY A 93 23.96 -9.50 -17.14
N GLY A 94 23.45 -10.62 -17.66
CA GLY A 94 22.31 -10.63 -18.57
C GLY A 94 22.61 -9.89 -19.87
N VAL A 95 21.57 -9.44 -20.57
CA VAL A 95 21.69 -8.67 -21.82
C VAL A 95 21.55 -7.17 -21.56
N PRO A 96 22.32 -6.31 -22.23
CA PRO A 96 22.06 -4.88 -22.24
C PRO A 96 20.83 -4.55 -23.08
N LEU A 97 20.08 -3.55 -22.63
CA LEU A 97 18.93 -2.98 -23.32
C LEU A 97 19.34 -1.63 -23.89
N PHE A 98 19.20 -1.47 -25.20
CA PHE A 98 19.57 -0.24 -25.87
C PHE A 98 18.35 0.53 -26.38
N PRO A 99 18.43 1.87 -26.42
CA PRO A 99 17.46 2.67 -27.16
C PRO A 99 17.59 2.40 -28.65
N GLU A 100 16.50 2.60 -29.37
CA GLU A 100 16.54 2.70 -30.82
C GLU A 100 17.44 3.87 -31.24
N GLY A 101 18.50 3.57 -32.01
CA GLY A 101 19.45 4.57 -32.50
C GLY A 101 20.62 4.92 -31.56
N GLU A 102 20.69 4.37 -30.35
CA GLU A 102 21.78 4.63 -29.40
C GLU A 102 22.60 3.38 -29.06
N SER A 103 23.88 3.58 -28.75
CA SER A 103 24.83 2.52 -28.38
C SER A 103 25.05 2.38 -26.87
N ALA A 104 24.60 3.34 -26.06
CA ALA A 104 24.70 3.24 -24.62
C ALA A 104 23.52 2.42 -24.05
N PRO A 105 23.76 1.47 -23.14
CA PRO A 105 22.68 0.71 -22.53
C PRO A 105 21.87 1.60 -21.58
N MET A 106 20.53 1.52 -21.64
CA MET A 106 19.64 2.18 -20.69
C MET A 106 19.40 1.34 -19.42
N ALA A 107 19.53 0.02 -19.56
CA ALA A 107 19.27 -0.97 -18.52
C ALA A 107 19.91 -2.32 -18.91
N ARG A 108 19.85 -3.31 -18.01
CA ARG A 108 20.19 -4.71 -18.31
C ARG A 108 19.07 -5.64 -17.86
N ALA A 109 18.90 -6.77 -18.54
CA ALA A 109 17.91 -7.79 -18.21
C ALA A 109 18.56 -9.17 -18.02
N LEU A 110 18.37 -9.76 -16.83
CA LEU A 110 18.81 -11.12 -16.51
C LEU A 110 17.62 -12.08 -16.59
N CYS A 111 17.71 -13.08 -17.45
CA CYS A 111 16.83 -14.24 -17.41
C CYS A 111 17.42 -15.33 -16.53
N VAL A 112 16.57 -15.94 -15.70
CA VAL A 112 16.91 -17.14 -14.93
C VAL A 112 16.11 -18.35 -15.42
N ALA A 113 16.36 -19.52 -14.84
CA ALA A 113 15.58 -20.72 -15.15
C ALA A 113 14.07 -20.48 -14.91
N PRO A 114 13.17 -21.09 -15.69
CA PRO A 114 11.73 -20.81 -15.66
C PRO A 114 11.08 -20.83 -14.28
N ASP A 115 11.48 -21.78 -13.43
CA ASP A 115 10.97 -22.03 -12.09
C ASP A 115 11.87 -21.47 -10.97
N ALA A 116 12.99 -20.82 -11.32
CA ALA A 116 13.91 -20.27 -10.34
C ALA A 116 13.28 -19.10 -9.57
N HIS A 117 13.48 -19.09 -8.26
CA HIS A 117 13.05 -18.00 -7.38
C HIS A 117 14.00 -16.80 -7.54
N LEU A 118 13.45 -15.60 -7.68
CA LEU A 118 14.25 -14.39 -7.93
C LEU A 118 15.02 -13.88 -6.69
N GLU A 119 14.65 -14.35 -5.49
CA GLU A 119 15.20 -13.94 -4.19
C GLU A 119 16.03 -15.04 -3.51
N ALA A 120 15.98 -16.27 -4.02
CA ALA A 120 16.81 -17.35 -3.51
C ALA A 120 18.02 -17.56 -4.43
N ALA A 121 19.18 -17.80 -3.83
CA ALA A 121 20.36 -18.15 -4.60
C ALA A 121 20.18 -19.52 -5.28
N PRO A 122 20.78 -19.73 -6.47
CA PRO A 122 20.87 -21.05 -7.08
C PRO A 122 21.52 -22.08 -6.14
N GLY A 123 21.18 -23.36 -6.31
CA GLY A 123 21.66 -24.44 -5.46
C GLY A 123 23.18 -24.44 -5.25
N GLY A 124 23.61 -24.51 -4.00
CA GLY A 124 25.03 -24.53 -3.63
C GLY A 124 25.70 -23.15 -3.54
N LEU A 125 24.99 -22.06 -3.85
CA LEU A 125 25.52 -20.70 -3.72
C LEU A 125 25.00 -20.00 -2.45
N HIS A 126 25.79 -19.04 -1.97
CA HIS A 126 25.40 -18.18 -0.85
C HIS A 126 24.24 -17.25 -1.24
N ARG A 127 23.34 -16.93 -0.29
CA ARG A 127 22.15 -16.09 -0.50
C ARG A 127 22.40 -14.77 -1.24
N ARG A 128 23.60 -14.21 -1.13
CA ARG A 128 24.00 -12.97 -1.82
C ARG A 128 23.94 -13.09 -3.35
N PHE A 129 24.03 -14.31 -3.88
CA PHE A 129 23.92 -14.62 -5.30
C PHE A 129 22.47 -14.87 -5.75
N ALA A 130 21.48 -14.45 -4.95
CA ALA A 130 20.11 -14.33 -5.42
C ALA A 130 20.05 -13.47 -6.70
N PRO A 131 19.26 -13.85 -7.71
CA PRO A 131 19.19 -13.13 -8.98
C PRO A 131 18.96 -11.63 -8.86
N THR A 132 18.05 -11.20 -7.98
CA THR A 132 17.77 -9.77 -7.74
C THR A 132 18.97 -9.03 -7.16
N LEU A 133 19.71 -9.63 -6.22
CA LEU A 133 20.92 -9.02 -5.64
C LEU A 133 22.09 -9.00 -6.63
N SER A 134 22.22 -10.05 -7.44
CA SER A 134 23.25 -10.14 -8.50
C SER A 134 23.06 -9.03 -9.54
N VAL A 135 21.83 -8.85 -10.03
CA VAL A 135 21.52 -7.76 -10.97
C VAL A 135 21.77 -6.39 -10.34
N ALA A 136 21.40 -6.18 -9.08
CA ALA A 136 21.66 -4.91 -8.40
C ALA A 136 23.17 -4.57 -8.35
N ARG A 137 24.05 -5.56 -8.07
CA ARG A 137 25.51 -5.36 -8.11
C ARG A 137 26.01 -5.08 -9.53
N VAL A 138 25.53 -5.82 -10.53
CA VAL A 138 25.88 -5.61 -11.94
C VAL A 138 25.51 -4.19 -12.38
N LEU A 139 24.30 -3.73 -12.04
CA LEU A 139 23.83 -2.39 -12.38
C LEU A 139 24.70 -1.32 -11.73
N LYS A 140 25.03 -1.48 -10.45
CA LYS A 140 25.93 -0.57 -9.73
C LYS A 140 27.31 -0.50 -10.39
N GLU A 141 27.89 -1.64 -10.75
CA GLU A 141 29.20 -1.70 -11.44
C GLU A 141 29.16 -1.01 -12.81
N GLN A 142 28.05 -1.13 -13.54
CA GLN A 142 27.89 -0.54 -14.85
C GLN A 142 27.39 0.92 -14.81
N GLY A 143 27.14 1.49 -13.63
CA GLY A 143 26.60 2.83 -13.47
C GLY A 143 25.17 2.98 -14.02
N LEU A 144 24.36 1.92 -13.94
CA LEU A 144 22.97 1.88 -14.39
C LEU A 144 22.02 1.93 -13.20
N ASP A 145 20.95 2.71 -13.33
CA ASP A 145 19.96 2.89 -12.27
C ASP A 145 18.92 1.78 -12.22
N TYR A 146 18.59 1.20 -13.38
CA TYR A 146 17.49 0.28 -13.57
C TYR A 146 17.92 -0.99 -14.30
N GLY A 147 17.33 -2.11 -13.94
CA GLY A 147 17.45 -3.36 -14.66
C GLY A 147 16.30 -4.31 -14.38
N PHE A 148 16.34 -5.46 -15.01
CA PHE A 148 15.24 -6.41 -15.02
C PHE A 148 15.70 -7.81 -14.66
N VAL A 149 14.84 -8.55 -13.96
CA VAL A 149 15.01 -9.98 -13.72
C VAL A 149 13.75 -10.70 -14.14
N ALA A 150 13.88 -11.78 -14.91
CA ALA A 150 12.73 -12.53 -15.41
C ALA A 150 12.90 -14.04 -15.24
N ASN A 151 11.85 -14.70 -14.75
CA ASN A 151 11.61 -16.14 -14.91
C ASN A 151 10.32 -16.35 -15.75
N ALA A 152 9.72 -17.53 -15.78
CA ALA A 152 8.51 -17.76 -16.58
C ALA A 152 7.23 -17.10 -16.01
N PHE A 153 7.25 -16.68 -14.75
CA PHE A 153 6.08 -16.26 -13.99
C PHE A 153 6.15 -14.82 -13.51
N GLU A 154 7.34 -14.24 -13.40
CA GLU A 154 7.56 -12.90 -12.88
C GLU A 154 8.56 -12.14 -13.77
N LEU A 155 8.20 -10.90 -14.11
CA LEU A 155 9.14 -9.89 -14.59
C LEU A 155 9.29 -8.85 -13.49
N ARG A 156 10.53 -8.56 -13.10
CA ARG A 156 10.84 -7.64 -12.00
C ARG A 156 11.69 -6.48 -12.49
N LEU A 157 11.24 -5.26 -12.20
CA LEU A 157 12.04 -4.05 -12.28
C LEU A 157 12.87 -3.91 -11.00
N VAL A 158 14.19 -3.76 -11.13
CA VAL A 158 15.13 -3.49 -10.04
C VAL A 158 15.64 -2.06 -10.19
N CYS A 159 15.61 -1.29 -9.10
CA CYS A 159 16.08 0.08 -9.01
C CYS A 159 17.22 0.16 -7.98
N CYS A 160 18.37 0.67 -8.41
CA CYS A 160 19.56 0.84 -7.58
C CYS A 160 19.75 2.28 -7.08
N ILE A 161 18.80 3.17 -7.37
CA ILE A 161 18.78 4.53 -6.82
C ILE A 161 18.29 4.45 -5.37
N GLY A 162 19.13 4.91 -4.44
CA GLY A 162 18.86 4.91 -3.00
C GLY A 162 19.95 4.18 -2.22
N THR A 163 19.67 3.89 -0.95
CA THR A 163 20.61 3.18 -0.06
C THR A 163 20.59 1.68 -0.28
N LEU A 164 19.41 1.11 -0.52
CA LEU A 164 19.18 -0.30 -0.76
C LEU A 164 18.45 -0.49 -2.10
N PRO A 165 18.72 -1.60 -2.82
CA PRO A 165 17.97 -1.92 -4.04
C PRO A 165 16.47 -2.05 -3.73
N SER A 166 15.66 -1.40 -4.55
CA SER A 166 14.20 -1.49 -4.54
C SER A 166 13.73 -2.28 -5.76
N HIS A 167 12.55 -2.88 -5.71
CA HIS A 167 11.99 -3.57 -6.88
C HIS A 167 10.46 -3.50 -6.98
N VAL A 168 9.99 -3.64 -8.21
CA VAL A 168 8.57 -3.82 -8.56
C VAL A 168 8.45 -5.13 -9.33
N GLY A 169 7.76 -6.12 -8.76
CA GLY A 169 7.53 -7.44 -9.36
C GLY A 169 6.16 -7.53 -10.02
N PHE A 170 6.10 -7.99 -11.27
CA PHE A 170 4.86 -8.19 -12.03
C PHE A 170 4.59 -9.68 -12.22
N ASP A 171 3.45 -10.16 -11.70
CA ASP A 171 3.02 -11.54 -11.94
C ASP A 171 2.47 -11.68 -13.37
N LEU A 172 3.28 -12.32 -14.21
CA LEU A 172 2.97 -12.59 -15.60
C LEU A 172 1.79 -13.57 -15.72
N SER A 173 1.58 -14.43 -14.73
CA SER A 173 0.43 -15.36 -14.72
C SER A 173 -0.88 -14.57 -14.63
N THR A 174 -0.95 -13.59 -13.73
CA THR A 174 -2.12 -12.69 -13.64
C THR A 174 -2.35 -11.89 -14.93
N ILE A 175 -1.30 -11.37 -15.57
CA ILE A 175 -1.40 -10.69 -16.88
C ILE A 175 -1.90 -11.67 -17.97
N ALA A 176 -1.48 -12.93 -17.90
CA ALA A 176 -1.90 -13.98 -18.81
C ALA A 176 -3.35 -14.41 -18.59
N GLU A 177 -3.99 -14.16 -17.46
CA GLU A 177 -5.39 -14.56 -17.25
C GLU A 177 -6.37 -13.72 -18.07
N GLY A 178 -6.02 -12.48 -18.43
CA GLY A 178 -6.90 -11.58 -19.16
C GLY A 178 -7.99 -10.93 -18.29
N THR A 179 -7.77 -10.90 -16.97
CA THR A 179 -8.66 -10.26 -15.99
C THR A 179 -8.46 -8.74 -15.96
N THR A 180 -9.35 -8.02 -15.27
CA THR A 180 -9.16 -6.58 -14.98
C THR A 180 -7.88 -6.35 -14.18
N ALA A 181 -7.59 -7.19 -13.19
CA ALA A 181 -6.36 -7.11 -12.41
C ALA A 181 -5.11 -7.32 -13.28
N GLY A 182 -5.16 -8.26 -14.24
CA GLY A 182 -4.11 -8.46 -15.23
C GLY A 182 -3.91 -7.26 -16.16
N LEU A 183 -4.99 -6.57 -16.54
CA LEU A 183 -4.91 -5.38 -17.38
C LEU A 183 -4.23 -4.23 -16.63
N GLU A 184 -4.60 -3.99 -15.38
CA GLU A 184 -3.98 -2.94 -14.56
C GLU A 184 -2.51 -3.23 -14.27
N ALA A 185 -2.15 -4.49 -14.01
CA ALA A 185 -0.75 -4.91 -13.87
C ALA A 185 0.04 -4.69 -15.17
N TRP A 186 -0.54 -5.05 -16.33
CA TRP A 186 0.08 -4.81 -17.64
C TRP A 186 0.23 -3.32 -17.94
N LYS A 187 -0.77 -2.50 -17.64
CA LYS A 187 -0.68 -1.05 -17.86
C LYS A 187 0.46 -0.43 -17.06
N LEU A 188 0.60 -0.80 -15.78
CA LEU A 188 1.71 -0.32 -14.95
C LEU A 188 3.07 -0.83 -15.46
N LEU A 189 3.14 -2.11 -15.86
CA LEU A 189 4.34 -2.68 -16.49
C LEU A 189 4.72 -1.88 -17.73
N TYR A 190 3.78 -1.68 -18.66
CA TYR A 190 3.99 -0.93 -19.89
C TYR A 190 4.49 0.50 -19.63
N VAL A 191 3.83 1.22 -18.72
CA VAL A 191 4.20 2.59 -18.35
C VAL A 191 5.63 2.67 -17.84
N LEU A 192 6.03 1.75 -16.96
CA LEU A 192 7.34 1.81 -16.30
C LEU A 192 8.47 1.26 -17.17
N LEU A 193 8.16 0.30 -18.04
CA LEU A 193 9.19 -0.51 -18.72
C LEU A 193 9.32 -0.22 -20.22
N ARG A 194 8.39 0.48 -20.87
CA ARG A 194 8.56 0.83 -22.29
C ARG A 194 9.82 1.67 -22.50
N GLN A 195 10.42 1.58 -23.68
CA GLN A 195 11.63 2.32 -24.03
C GLN A 195 11.52 3.79 -23.67
N GLU A 196 10.43 4.45 -24.05
CA GLU A 196 10.16 5.88 -23.82
C GLU A 196 10.19 6.25 -22.34
N ALA A 197 9.90 5.30 -21.44
CA ALA A 197 9.92 5.55 -20.00
C ALA A 197 11.33 5.54 -19.41
N LEU A 198 12.25 4.82 -20.05
CA LEU A 198 13.65 4.63 -19.65
C LEU A 198 14.59 5.58 -20.39
N VAL A 199 14.11 6.26 -21.43
CA VAL A 199 14.86 7.27 -22.19
C VAL A 199 14.37 8.69 -21.90
N GLY A 200 15.15 9.69 -22.32
CA GLY A 200 14.84 11.11 -22.11
C GLY A 200 15.42 11.69 -20.81
N ARG A 201 15.31 13.01 -20.65
CA ARG A 201 15.72 13.73 -19.43
C ARG A 201 14.70 14.82 -19.07
N PRO A 202 13.99 14.70 -17.94
CA PRO A 202 13.97 13.55 -17.02
C PRO A 202 13.32 12.31 -17.67
N ARG A 203 13.71 11.10 -17.24
CA ARG A 203 13.06 9.84 -17.66
C ARG A 203 11.70 9.73 -16.98
N LEU A 204 10.68 9.17 -17.64
CA LEU A 204 9.35 9.01 -17.03
C LEU A 204 9.41 8.18 -15.74
N ILE A 205 10.21 7.10 -15.74
CA ILE A 205 10.38 6.26 -14.55
C ILE A 205 10.95 7.04 -13.35
N ASP A 206 11.85 8.02 -13.59
CA ASP A 206 12.38 8.88 -12.55
C ASP A 206 11.30 9.84 -12.03
N LEU A 207 10.49 10.43 -12.92
CA LEU A 207 9.37 11.28 -12.55
C LEU A 207 8.34 10.52 -11.69
N VAL A 208 7.98 9.29 -12.09
CA VAL A 208 7.07 8.44 -11.31
C VAL A 208 7.64 8.17 -9.92
N ARG A 209 8.94 7.86 -9.83
CA ARG A 209 9.65 7.63 -8.56
C ARG A 209 9.62 8.88 -7.67
N GLU A 210 10.02 10.01 -8.21
CA GLU A 210 10.17 11.27 -7.47
C GLU A 210 8.82 11.79 -6.98
N ILE A 211 7.81 11.85 -7.87
CA ILE A 211 6.45 12.27 -7.51
C ILE A 211 5.84 11.28 -6.51
N GLY A 212 6.04 9.97 -6.69
CA GLY A 212 5.56 8.96 -5.74
C GLY A 212 6.18 9.10 -4.35
N ARG A 213 7.50 9.34 -4.28
CA ARG A 213 8.21 9.60 -3.03
C ARG A 213 7.72 10.87 -2.34
N GLU A 214 7.52 11.95 -3.10
CA GLU A 214 6.95 13.19 -2.56
C GLU A 214 5.53 13.00 -2.03
N HIS A 215 4.69 12.23 -2.71
CA HIS A 215 3.36 11.88 -2.23
C HIS A 215 3.44 11.08 -0.93
N GLN A 216 4.32 10.08 -0.86
CA GLN A 216 4.50 9.28 0.36
C GLN A 216 5.02 10.13 1.54
N GLN A 217 5.95 11.05 1.29
CA GLN A 217 6.46 11.97 2.31
C GLN A 217 5.40 12.98 2.76
N ARG A 218 4.62 13.54 1.82
CA ARG A 218 3.49 14.42 2.11
C ARG A 218 2.43 13.70 2.92
N VAL A 219 2.00 12.50 2.50
CA VAL A 219 1.02 11.69 3.26
C VAL A 219 1.55 11.39 4.66
N SER A 220 2.82 11.03 4.82
CA SER A 220 3.39 10.77 6.16
C SER A 220 3.47 12.04 7.02
N THR A 221 3.80 13.18 6.44
CA THR A 221 3.91 14.46 7.16
C THR A 221 2.52 14.98 7.53
N ASP A 222 1.61 14.97 6.56
CA ASP A 222 0.25 15.43 6.72
C ASP A 222 -0.53 14.54 7.69
N LEU A 223 -0.34 13.21 7.65
CA LEU A 223 -0.92 12.30 8.64
C LEU A 223 -0.39 12.63 10.06
N GLY A 224 0.90 12.93 10.20
CA GLY A 224 1.48 13.37 11.47
C GLY A 224 0.85 14.67 11.98
N VAL A 225 0.71 15.67 11.12
CA VAL A 225 0.07 16.96 11.44
C VAL A 225 -1.41 16.79 11.74
N GLN A 226 -2.15 15.98 10.97
CA GLN A 226 -3.57 15.72 11.17
C GLN A 226 -3.83 14.99 12.49
N VAL A 227 -3.02 13.98 12.83
CA VAL A 227 -3.11 13.32 14.14
C VAL A 227 -2.85 14.33 15.25
N GLN A 228 -1.83 15.18 15.15
CA GLN A 228 -1.59 16.24 16.14
C GLN A 228 -2.76 17.22 16.25
N HIS A 229 -3.33 17.66 15.12
CA HIS A 229 -4.49 18.54 15.09
C HIS A 229 -5.73 17.87 15.71
N ALA A 230 -5.98 16.60 15.40
CA ALA A 230 -7.08 15.81 15.97
C ALA A 230 -6.92 15.67 17.49
N VAL A 231 -5.70 15.39 17.97
CA VAL A 231 -5.41 15.33 19.41
C VAL A 231 -5.69 16.66 20.09
N VAL A 232 -5.12 17.76 19.57
CA VAL A 232 -5.31 19.09 20.17
C VAL A 232 -6.78 19.50 20.17
N ARG A 233 -7.51 19.24 19.07
CA ARG A 233 -8.95 19.54 19.01
C ARG A 233 -9.79 18.67 19.93
N PHE A 234 -9.45 17.40 20.09
CA PHE A 234 -10.11 16.53 21.06
C PHE A 234 -9.89 17.05 22.49
N MET A 235 -8.63 17.32 22.85
CA MET A 235 -8.27 17.88 24.15
C MET A 235 -9.04 19.18 24.42
N GLN A 236 -9.04 20.11 23.46
CA GLN A 236 -9.77 21.37 23.57
C GLN A 236 -11.28 21.14 23.75
N GLY A 237 -11.87 20.22 22.97
CA GLY A 237 -13.29 19.87 23.08
C GLY A 237 -13.67 19.33 24.45
N VAL A 238 -12.85 18.42 25.00
CA VAL A 238 -13.02 17.90 26.36
C VAL A 238 -12.87 19.01 27.40
N LEU A 239 -11.91 19.92 27.25
CA LEU A 239 -11.71 21.04 28.18
C LEU A 239 -12.86 22.06 28.12
N ASP A 240 -13.42 22.30 26.94
CA ASP A 240 -14.50 23.28 26.72
C ASP A 240 -15.89 22.72 27.03
N HIS A 241 -16.03 21.39 27.11
CA HIS A 241 -17.30 20.73 27.34
C HIS A 241 -17.96 21.24 28.65
N PRO A 242 -19.21 21.75 28.62
CA PRO A 242 -19.83 22.37 29.78
C PRO A 242 -19.90 21.48 31.02
N GLU A 243 -20.18 20.19 30.84
CA GLU A 243 -20.27 19.21 31.94
C GLU A 243 -18.91 18.90 32.59
N ASN A 244 -17.80 19.11 31.87
CA ASN A 244 -16.48 18.79 32.39
C ASN A 244 -15.95 19.85 33.34
N LYS A 245 -16.48 21.08 33.29
CA LYS A 245 -15.98 22.21 34.10
C LYS A 245 -15.93 21.92 35.60
N ALA A 246 -16.86 21.11 36.12
CA ALA A 246 -16.90 20.72 37.52
C ALA A 246 -15.90 19.59 37.88
N HIS A 247 -15.43 18.85 36.87
CA HIS A 247 -14.52 17.70 37.01
C HIS A 247 -13.06 18.04 36.67
N LEU A 248 -12.82 19.17 36.01
CA LEU A 248 -11.48 19.66 35.69
C LEU A 248 -10.79 20.24 36.93
N PRO A 249 -9.45 20.12 37.02
CA PRO A 249 -8.69 20.74 38.10
C PRO A 249 -8.82 22.27 38.04
N ALA A 250 -8.76 22.92 39.21
CA ALA A 250 -8.85 24.38 39.31
C ALA A 250 -7.73 25.11 38.55
N VAL A 251 -6.58 24.45 38.38
CA VAL A 251 -5.46 24.91 37.55
C VAL A 251 -5.07 23.75 36.63
N ILE A 252 -5.12 24.01 35.32
CA ILE A 252 -4.64 23.06 34.31
C ILE A 252 -3.12 23.15 34.28
N SER A 253 -2.43 22.12 34.79
CA SER A 253 -0.97 22.02 34.75
C SER A 253 -0.48 21.36 33.46
N ASP A 254 0.82 21.55 33.16
CA ASP A 254 1.47 20.88 32.04
C ASP A 254 1.42 19.35 32.17
N ASP A 255 1.55 18.81 33.40
CA ASP A 255 1.44 17.36 33.66
C ASP A 255 0.04 16.83 33.33
N PHE A 256 -1.02 17.60 33.64
CA PHE A 256 -2.39 17.22 33.29
C PHE A 256 -2.61 17.23 31.78
N LEU A 257 -2.11 18.26 31.09
CA LEU A 257 -2.18 18.34 29.63
C LEU A 257 -1.39 17.22 28.97
N HIS A 258 -0.25 16.84 29.53
CA HIS A 258 0.56 15.73 29.05
C HIS A 258 -0.18 14.40 29.19
N ASP A 259 -0.80 14.11 30.34
CA ASP A 259 -1.60 12.89 30.53
C ASP A 259 -2.81 12.87 29.59
N LEU A 260 -3.54 13.98 29.48
CA LEU A 260 -4.67 14.13 28.55
C LEU A 260 -4.23 13.89 27.10
N TYR A 261 -3.06 14.40 26.70
CA TYR A 261 -2.47 14.17 25.39
C TYR A 261 -2.15 12.68 25.14
N GLN A 262 -1.47 12.00 26.07
CA GLN A 262 -1.12 10.59 25.94
C GLN A 262 -2.36 9.69 25.82
N GLN A 263 -3.39 9.96 26.63
CA GLN A 263 -4.62 9.20 26.59
C GLN A 263 -5.43 9.48 25.32
N THR A 264 -5.44 10.72 24.84
CA THR A 264 -6.04 11.08 23.55
C THR A 264 -5.33 10.37 22.39
N LEU A 265 -3.99 10.31 22.38
CA LEU A 265 -3.25 9.53 21.40
C LEU A 265 -3.66 8.05 21.44
N ARG A 266 -3.80 7.46 22.63
CA ARG A 266 -4.27 6.08 22.77
C ARG A 266 -5.69 5.89 22.21
N LEU A 267 -6.60 6.84 22.42
CA LEU A 267 -7.92 6.83 21.79
C LEU A 267 -7.81 6.81 20.26
N LEU A 268 -7.00 7.70 19.67
CA LEU A 268 -6.81 7.75 18.22
C LEU A 268 -6.22 6.43 17.68
N TYR A 269 -5.24 5.84 18.37
CA TYR A 269 -4.71 4.52 18.01
C TYR A 269 -5.76 3.40 18.07
N ARG A 270 -6.69 3.43 19.04
CA ARG A 270 -7.83 2.50 19.07
C ARG A 270 -8.69 2.64 17.82
N LEU A 271 -9.01 3.87 17.42
CA LEU A 271 -9.83 4.13 16.23
C LEU A 271 -9.13 3.64 14.95
N LEU A 272 -7.83 3.96 14.79
CA LEU A 272 -7.03 3.49 13.66
C LEU A 272 -6.92 1.96 13.61
N PHE A 273 -6.70 1.32 14.77
CA PHE A 273 -6.63 -0.13 14.87
C PHE A 273 -7.95 -0.78 14.45
N ILE A 274 -9.08 -0.25 14.89
CA ILE A 274 -10.40 -0.77 14.52
C ILE A 274 -10.65 -0.59 13.01
N LEU A 275 -10.35 0.59 12.46
CA LEU A 275 -10.47 0.83 11.02
C LEU A 275 -9.66 -0.18 10.21
N TYR A 276 -8.42 -0.41 10.61
CA TYR A 276 -7.54 -1.38 9.97
C TYR A 276 -8.07 -2.82 10.10
N ALA A 277 -8.55 -3.20 11.28
CA ALA A 277 -9.12 -4.52 11.52
C ALA A 277 -10.44 -4.76 10.74
N GLU A 278 -11.26 -3.73 10.55
CA GLU A 278 -12.46 -3.82 9.70
C GLU A 278 -12.08 -3.99 8.21
N ASP A 279 -11.07 -3.26 7.72
CA ASP A 279 -10.63 -3.35 6.32
C ASP A 279 -9.98 -4.69 5.96
N LEU A 280 -9.22 -5.27 6.90
CA LEU A 280 -8.65 -6.61 6.75
C LEU A 280 -9.67 -7.75 6.96
N GLY A 281 -10.93 -7.45 7.25
CA GLY A 281 -11.96 -8.46 7.54
C GLY A 281 -11.69 -9.24 8.83
N LEU A 282 -10.92 -8.68 9.76
CA LEU A 282 -10.63 -9.27 11.06
C LEU A 282 -11.80 -9.07 12.04
N LEU A 283 -12.63 -8.07 11.79
CA LEU A 283 -13.89 -7.82 12.49
C LEU A 283 -15.07 -8.24 11.62
N PRO A 284 -16.17 -8.76 12.20
CA PRO A 284 -17.25 -9.39 11.45
C PRO A 284 -18.19 -8.36 10.81
N ILE A 285 -17.69 -7.65 9.80
CA ILE A 285 -18.46 -6.65 9.03
C ILE A 285 -19.60 -7.29 8.22
N ASP A 286 -19.56 -8.61 8.04
CA ASP A 286 -20.59 -9.42 7.43
C ASP A 286 -21.83 -9.59 8.35
N MET A 287 -21.63 -9.62 9.67
CA MET A 287 -22.71 -9.67 10.66
C MET A 287 -23.47 -8.34 10.69
N LEU A 288 -24.78 -8.38 10.42
CA LEU A 288 -25.63 -7.19 10.35
C LEU A 288 -25.63 -6.42 11.67
N THR A 289 -25.67 -7.14 12.80
CA THR A 289 -25.69 -6.52 14.13
C THR A 289 -24.39 -5.75 14.42
N TYR A 290 -23.23 -6.28 14.03
CA TYR A 290 -21.97 -5.55 14.16
C TYR A 290 -21.92 -4.37 13.19
N ARG A 291 -22.21 -4.62 11.91
CA ARG A 291 -22.12 -3.61 10.84
C ARG A 291 -22.99 -2.39 11.12
N GLU A 292 -24.26 -2.57 11.48
CA GLU A 292 -25.19 -1.47 11.69
C GLU A 292 -25.15 -0.89 13.11
N GLY A 293 -24.76 -1.70 14.10
CA GLY A 293 -24.84 -1.33 15.51
C GLY A 293 -23.54 -0.86 16.15
N TYR A 294 -22.39 -1.33 15.67
CA TYR A 294 -21.09 -1.11 16.33
C TYR A 294 -19.97 -0.66 15.40
N SER A 295 -20.05 -0.95 14.09
CA SER A 295 -18.91 -0.72 13.21
C SER A 295 -18.45 0.74 13.22
N LEU A 296 -17.13 0.92 13.25
CA LEU A 296 -16.56 2.26 13.21
C LEU A 296 -16.87 2.90 11.85
N ASN A 297 -16.87 2.13 10.76
CA ASN A 297 -17.35 2.59 9.46
C ASN A 297 -18.77 3.17 9.49
N ARG A 298 -19.69 2.61 10.29
CA ARG A 298 -21.04 3.18 10.45
C ARG A 298 -21.03 4.50 11.21
N LEU A 299 -20.26 4.60 12.30
CA LEU A 299 -20.13 5.85 13.05
C LEU A 299 -19.52 6.96 12.18
N ILE A 300 -18.53 6.62 11.38
CA ILE A 300 -17.95 7.49 10.35
C ILE A 300 -19.00 8.00 9.37
N HIS A 301 -19.89 7.12 8.91
CA HIS A 301 -20.96 7.50 7.99
C HIS A 301 -21.95 8.47 8.64
N LEU A 302 -22.25 8.30 9.93
CA LEU A 302 -23.13 9.19 10.68
C LEU A 302 -22.48 10.55 10.95
N ALA A 303 -21.20 10.57 11.33
CA ALA A 303 -20.41 11.79 11.54
C ALA A 303 -20.35 12.69 10.29
N ARG A 304 -20.44 12.09 9.10
CA ARG A 304 -20.44 12.80 7.81
C ARG A 304 -21.80 13.35 7.39
N ALA A 305 -22.86 13.11 8.14
CA ALA A 305 -24.18 13.66 7.83
C ALA A 305 -24.11 15.20 7.80
N ARG A 306 -24.81 15.82 6.85
CA ARG A 306 -24.84 17.28 6.67
C ARG A 306 -26.28 17.79 6.82
N GLY A 307 -26.42 19.06 7.19
CA GLY A 307 -27.74 19.68 7.36
C GLY A 307 -28.39 19.33 8.70
N ALA A 308 -29.68 19.00 8.69
CA ALA A 308 -30.48 18.73 9.90
C ALA A 308 -30.14 17.39 10.57
N GLU A 309 -29.43 16.50 9.88
CA GLU A 309 -29.02 15.18 10.40
C GLU A 309 -27.65 15.20 11.10
N SER A 310 -26.94 16.33 11.05
CA SER A 310 -25.62 16.48 11.67
C SER A 310 -25.73 16.69 13.17
N LEU A 311 -25.24 15.73 13.96
CA LEU A 311 -25.23 15.80 15.42
C LEU A 311 -24.30 16.91 15.95
N GLU A 312 -23.19 17.20 15.27
CA GLU A 312 -22.38 18.41 15.51
C GLU A 312 -23.24 19.68 15.56
N ARG A 313 -24.28 19.79 14.73
CA ARG A 313 -25.13 20.99 14.64
C ARG A 313 -26.35 20.95 15.55
N THR A 314 -26.97 19.79 15.70
CA THR A 314 -28.23 19.64 16.43
C THR A 314 -28.03 19.38 17.92
N ASP A 315 -26.96 18.69 18.30
CA ASP A 315 -26.61 18.35 19.68
C ASP A 315 -25.08 18.23 19.86
N PRO A 316 -24.33 19.34 19.76
CA PRO A 316 -22.85 19.33 19.76
C PRO A 316 -22.23 18.73 21.02
N ASN A 317 -22.90 18.84 22.17
CA ASN A 317 -22.42 18.34 23.47
C ASN A 317 -23.10 17.00 23.85
N GLY A 318 -23.87 16.40 22.95
CA GLY A 318 -24.53 15.13 23.19
C GLY A 318 -23.55 13.95 23.28
N PRO A 319 -23.95 12.83 23.90
CA PRO A 319 -23.06 11.68 24.13
C PRO A 319 -23.10 10.61 23.03
N PHE A 320 -23.88 10.78 21.96
CA PHE A 320 -24.17 9.69 21.02
C PHE A 320 -22.91 9.01 20.48
N PHE A 321 -21.94 9.77 20.00
CA PHE A 321 -20.69 9.20 19.48
C PHE A 321 -19.78 8.65 20.57
N GLU A 322 -19.70 9.33 21.72
CA GLU A 322 -18.96 8.88 22.90
C GLU A 322 -19.48 7.51 23.39
N ASP A 323 -20.78 7.41 23.65
CA ASP A 323 -21.44 6.20 24.11
C ASP A 323 -21.28 5.06 23.10
N SER A 324 -21.37 5.35 21.81
CA SER A 324 -21.17 4.37 20.74
C SER A 324 -19.75 3.84 20.71
N LEU A 325 -18.74 4.72 20.83
CA LEU A 325 -17.33 4.32 20.89
C LEU A 325 -17.01 3.54 22.17
N HIS A 326 -17.53 3.96 23.32
CA HIS A 326 -17.40 3.21 24.57
C HIS A 326 -18.03 1.82 24.47
N ALA A 327 -19.20 1.71 23.84
CA ALA A 327 -19.85 0.43 23.61
C ALA A 327 -19.02 -0.48 22.69
N LEU A 328 -18.45 0.07 21.62
CA LEU A 328 -17.54 -0.64 20.71
C LEU A 328 -16.27 -1.11 21.43
N PHE A 329 -15.59 -0.24 22.17
CA PHE A 329 -14.38 -0.62 22.93
C PHE A 329 -14.69 -1.69 23.97
N LYS A 330 -15.83 -1.60 24.65
CA LYS A 330 -16.27 -2.62 25.61
C LYS A 330 -16.57 -3.94 24.93
N LEU A 331 -17.20 -3.93 23.75
CA LEU A 331 -17.47 -5.10 22.93
C LEU A 331 -16.16 -5.77 22.53
N LEU A 332 -15.19 -5.01 22.01
CA LEU A 332 -13.89 -5.55 21.58
C LEU A 332 -13.09 -6.11 22.76
N ARG A 333 -13.09 -5.43 23.90
CA ARG A 333 -12.38 -5.90 25.10
C ARG A 333 -12.96 -7.18 25.70
N ARG A 334 -14.28 -7.27 25.81
CA ARG A 334 -14.95 -8.38 26.54
C ARG A 334 -15.39 -9.52 25.62
N GLY A 335 -15.48 -9.26 24.32
CA GLY A 335 -16.21 -10.09 23.39
C GLY A 335 -17.72 -10.04 23.65
N VAL A 336 -18.49 -10.54 22.69
CA VAL A 336 -19.95 -10.64 22.80
C VAL A 336 -20.46 -11.84 22.01
N LYS A 337 -21.53 -12.46 22.49
CA LYS A 337 -22.29 -13.46 21.72
C LYS A 337 -23.51 -12.78 21.11
N LEU A 338 -23.58 -12.70 19.79
CA LEU A 338 -24.66 -12.05 19.02
C LEU A 338 -25.75 -13.06 18.63
N GLY A 339 -25.97 -14.09 19.46
CA GLY A 339 -26.96 -15.12 19.20
C GLY A 339 -26.66 -15.90 17.90
N PRO A 340 -27.63 -16.01 16.96
CA PRO A 340 -27.47 -16.81 15.75
C PRO A 340 -26.48 -16.20 14.74
N GLU A 341 -26.18 -14.90 14.84
CA GLU A 341 -25.20 -14.24 13.94
C GLU A 341 -23.75 -14.64 14.26
N GLY A 342 -23.48 -15.10 15.49
CA GLY A 342 -22.17 -15.62 15.89
C GLY A 342 -21.64 -15.02 17.19
N LYS A 343 -20.32 -15.06 17.35
CA LYS A 343 -19.62 -14.49 18.50
C LYS A 343 -18.46 -13.61 18.03
N ILE A 344 -18.19 -12.57 18.80
CA ILE A 344 -16.99 -11.75 18.71
C ILE A 344 -16.15 -12.13 19.91
N ASP A 345 -14.98 -12.71 19.66
CA ASP A 345 -14.05 -13.04 20.72
C ASP A 345 -13.38 -11.76 21.26
N PRO A 346 -13.01 -11.72 22.54
CA PRO A 346 -12.31 -10.58 23.11
C PRO A 346 -10.97 -10.38 22.40
N TYR A 347 -10.74 -9.16 21.92
CA TYR A 347 -9.46 -8.69 21.44
C TYR A 347 -8.58 -8.42 22.68
N GLY A 348 -7.61 -9.30 22.89
CA GLY A 348 -6.63 -9.16 23.96
C GLY A 348 -5.69 -7.98 23.74
N GLY A 349 -4.88 -7.66 24.76
CA GLY A 349 -3.84 -6.63 24.69
C GLY A 349 -4.20 -5.33 25.43
N GLY A 350 -3.18 -4.59 25.83
CA GLY A 350 -3.33 -3.36 26.64
C GLY A 350 -3.93 -2.16 25.89
N LEU A 351 -4.16 -2.27 24.57
CA LEU A 351 -4.67 -1.15 23.77
C LEU A 351 -6.08 -0.74 24.21
N PHE A 352 -6.97 -1.70 24.49
CA PHE A 352 -8.35 -1.47 24.96
C PHE A 352 -8.49 -1.50 26.49
N ASP A 353 -7.38 -1.44 27.24
CA ASP A 353 -7.40 -1.35 28.69
C ASP A 353 -7.91 0.04 29.14
N PRO A 354 -9.00 0.13 29.94
CA PRO A 354 -9.51 1.41 30.44
C PRO A 354 -8.51 2.16 31.30
N GLU A 355 -7.58 1.48 31.99
CA GLU A 355 -6.57 2.19 32.78
C GLU A 355 -5.69 3.08 31.89
N GLY A 356 -5.55 2.71 30.60
CA GLY A 356 -4.82 3.50 29.64
C GLY A 356 -5.52 4.77 29.15
N THR A 357 -6.81 4.95 29.43
CA THR A 357 -7.64 6.09 28.99
C THR A 357 -8.53 6.64 30.11
N LYS A 358 -8.18 6.36 31.37
CA LYS A 358 -9.01 6.65 32.54
C LYS A 358 -9.41 8.12 32.71
N LEU A 359 -8.53 9.06 32.36
CA LEU A 359 -8.80 10.49 32.45
C LEU A 359 -9.83 10.91 31.39
N ILE A 360 -9.65 10.48 30.13
CA ILE A 360 -10.58 10.84 29.07
C ILE A 360 -11.92 10.10 29.22
N ASP A 361 -11.92 8.85 29.70
CA ASP A 361 -13.14 8.06 29.92
C ASP A 361 -13.98 8.60 31.11
N ALA A 362 -13.39 9.43 31.97
CA ALA A 362 -14.06 10.11 33.07
C ALA A 362 -14.66 11.47 32.68
N LEU A 363 -14.38 11.94 31.46
CA LEU A 363 -14.81 13.24 30.93
C LEU A 363 -15.73 13.03 29.74
N ARG A 364 -16.61 13.99 29.50
CA ARG A 364 -17.52 14.01 28.36
C ARG A 364 -16.82 14.51 27.11
N TRP A 365 -17.04 13.86 25.99
CA TRP A 365 -16.34 14.22 24.74
C TRP A 365 -17.19 15.17 23.91
N GLY A 366 -18.49 14.92 23.84
CA GLY A 366 -19.42 15.69 23.00
C GLY A 366 -19.37 15.29 21.52
N ASN A 367 -20.53 15.26 20.86
CA ASN A 367 -20.66 14.86 19.47
C ASN A 367 -19.77 15.69 18.53
N ALA A 368 -19.71 17.01 18.69
CA ALA A 368 -18.93 17.89 17.82
C ALA A 368 -17.42 17.58 17.88
N THR A 369 -16.91 17.23 19.05
CA THR A 369 -15.50 16.89 19.25
C THR A 369 -15.16 15.55 18.61
N VAL A 370 -16.02 14.53 18.80
CA VAL A 370 -15.80 13.21 18.21
C VAL A 370 -15.95 13.26 16.69
N ASP A 371 -16.95 13.99 16.17
CA ASP A 371 -17.13 14.24 14.74
C ASP A 371 -15.86 14.85 14.13
N ASN A 372 -15.28 15.84 14.81
CA ASN A 372 -14.07 16.46 14.31
C ASN A 372 -12.86 15.51 14.30
N VAL A 373 -12.67 14.69 15.33
CA VAL A 373 -11.62 13.66 15.35
C VAL A 373 -11.82 12.68 14.21
N ILE A 374 -13.05 12.21 14.01
CA ILE A 374 -13.40 11.30 12.93
C ILE A 374 -13.09 11.93 11.57
N GLU A 375 -13.47 13.19 11.33
CA GLU A 375 -13.19 13.88 10.07
C GLU A 375 -11.68 13.95 9.79
N ASN A 376 -10.87 14.33 10.78
CA ASN A 376 -9.41 14.40 10.64
C ASN A 376 -8.73 13.03 10.47
N LEU A 377 -9.31 11.95 11.00
CA LEU A 377 -8.76 10.60 10.86
C LEU A 377 -9.04 9.97 9.49
N ILE A 378 -10.07 10.42 8.77
CA ILE A 378 -10.47 9.84 7.48
C ILE A 378 -10.04 10.70 6.29
N GLU A 379 -9.86 12.01 6.49
CA GLU A 379 -9.33 12.87 5.44
C GLU A 379 -7.86 12.57 5.20
N VAL A 380 -7.55 11.57 4.36
CA VAL A 380 -6.24 11.54 3.68
C VAL A 380 -6.20 12.82 2.84
N PRO A 381 -5.25 13.75 3.09
CA PRO A 381 -5.21 14.98 2.34
C PRO A 381 -4.98 14.63 0.88
N ALA A 382 -5.95 14.98 0.03
CA ALA A 382 -5.70 15.05 -1.39
C ALA A 382 -4.61 16.12 -1.58
N PRO A 383 -3.50 15.81 -2.27
CA PRO A 383 -2.45 16.78 -2.52
C PRO A 383 -3.06 18.04 -3.18
N LYS A 384 -2.72 19.22 -2.63
CA LYS A 384 -3.21 20.52 -3.13
C LYS A 384 -2.99 20.61 -4.65
N GLY A 385 -4.08 20.74 -5.41
CA GLY A 385 -4.11 20.71 -6.87
C GLY A 385 -5.10 19.70 -7.45
N TYR A 386 -5.54 18.74 -6.65
CA TYR A 386 -6.57 17.77 -7.02
C TYR A 386 -7.97 18.21 -6.56
N HIS A 387 -8.79 18.68 -7.49
CA HIS A 387 -10.23 18.79 -7.28
C HIS A 387 -10.91 17.50 -7.71
N GLY A 388 -10.89 16.51 -6.82
CA GLY A 388 -11.65 15.27 -6.97
C GLY A 388 -11.82 14.63 -5.59
N LYS A 389 -13.06 14.42 -5.15
CA LYS A 389 -13.34 13.64 -3.94
C LYS A 389 -12.89 12.21 -4.18
N VAL A 390 -11.72 11.83 -3.68
CA VAL A 390 -11.27 10.45 -3.73
C VAL A 390 -12.09 9.65 -2.72
N ARG A 391 -12.84 8.70 -3.26
CA ARG A 391 -13.69 7.76 -2.54
C ARG A 391 -12.78 6.69 -1.96
N ALA A 392 -12.72 6.55 -0.64
CA ALA A 392 -12.33 5.28 -0.05
C ALA A 392 -13.48 4.28 -0.33
N SER A 393 -13.47 3.65 -1.51
CA SER A 393 -14.38 2.56 -1.83
C SER A 393 -13.66 1.23 -1.57
N ALA A 394 -13.88 0.67 -0.38
CA ALA A 394 -13.65 -0.74 -0.13
C ALA A 394 -14.79 -1.52 -0.82
N THR A 395 -14.56 -1.97 -2.04
CA THR A 395 -15.38 -3.00 -2.70
C THR A 395 -14.46 -4.12 -3.17
N GLY A 396 -14.39 -5.17 -2.36
CA GLY A 396 -13.81 -6.47 -2.71
C GLY A 396 -14.80 -7.55 -2.30
N ASN A 397 -15.42 -8.19 -3.30
CA ASN A 397 -16.48 -9.17 -3.12
C ASN A 397 -15.97 -10.50 -2.53
N SER A 398 -16.85 -11.13 -1.77
CA SER A 398 -16.74 -12.43 -1.09
C SER A 398 -16.41 -13.63 -1.98
N THR A 399 -15.58 -14.58 -1.51
CA THR A 399 -15.97 -15.96 -1.13
C THR A 399 -14.76 -16.88 -0.94
N SER A 400 -14.64 -17.45 0.26
CA SER A 400 -14.54 -18.90 0.55
C SER A 400 -13.70 -19.19 1.79
N SER A 401 -14.26 -20.07 2.61
CA SER A 401 -13.89 -20.45 3.95
C SER A 401 -12.49 -21.07 4.05
N SER A 402 -11.63 -20.49 4.89
CA SER A 402 -10.63 -21.25 5.63
C SER A 402 -10.38 -20.56 6.98
N SER A 403 -10.20 -21.36 8.02
CA SER A 403 -10.03 -20.95 9.42
C SER A 403 -9.00 -19.83 9.57
N ALA A 404 -9.44 -18.67 10.06
CA ALA A 404 -8.60 -17.52 10.35
C ALA A 404 -7.52 -17.85 11.41
N PRO A 405 -6.25 -17.43 11.21
CA PRO A 405 -5.21 -17.61 12.21
C PRO A 405 -5.49 -16.74 13.44
N SER A 406 -5.17 -17.27 14.62
CA SER A 406 -5.31 -16.57 15.90
C SER A 406 -4.31 -15.42 15.99
N MET A 407 -4.81 -14.20 16.15
CA MET A 407 -4.04 -12.95 16.20
C MET A 407 -3.17 -12.79 17.47
N LYS A 408 -3.18 -13.75 18.40
CA LYS A 408 -2.32 -13.76 19.59
C LYS A 408 -0.83 -13.77 19.27
N ASP A 409 -0.46 -14.23 18.07
CA ASP A 409 0.93 -14.49 17.71
C ASP A 409 1.61 -13.37 16.91
N CYS A 410 0.88 -12.30 16.56
CA CYS A 410 1.45 -11.29 15.66
C CYS A 410 2.17 -10.15 16.38
N TRP A 411 1.83 -9.80 17.62
CA TRP A 411 2.33 -8.56 18.24
C TRP A 411 2.39 -8.63 19.77
N ASN A 412 3.25 -9.51 20.28
CA ASN A 412 3.83 -9.39 21.63
C ASN A 412 5.10 -8.55 21.58
#